data_AF-A0A4Y7TM83-F1
#
_entry.id   AF-A0A4Y7TM83-F1
#
_cell.length_a   1.000
_cell.length_b   1.000
_cell.length_c   1.000
_cell.angle_alpha   90.00
_cell.angle_beta   90.00
_cell.angle_gamma   90.00
#
_symmetry.space_group_name_H-M   'P 1'
#
loop_
_entity.id
_entity.type
_entity.pdbx_description
1 polymer ?
#
loop_
_entity_poly.entity_id
_entity_poly.type
_entity_poly.pdbx_seq_one_letter_code
_entity_poly.pdbx_strand_id
1 'polypeptide(L)'
;MALNFGIGAGHGPPKPYNLRNGNHQDVVDQLRESAALKRLALHQSASFKFYFPKLYDYYHKHTIPVREKHQELVANWILSIFSAAAVNLGPEVATYFHRDGRNLAFGPCAIHALGEYNFTKGGHLVLKEPKLIIQFPPGCLILLPSATITHGNTPVQAGEKRVSFTQYTAGALFRYVDNNFGTEAQLKRKSKALYKKMLEDKETRWEMGIAMWPTVKELLERAADESVFESAGSGDA
;
A
#
# COMPACT_ATOMS: atom_id res chain seq x y z
N MET A 1 -8.83 14.95 -8.36
CA MET A 1 -7.78 14.34 -9.22
C MET A 1 -6.97 13.36 -8.38
N ALA A 2 -6.52 12.24 -8.94
CA ALA A 2 -5.62 11.30 -8.25
C ALA A 2 -4.27 11.26 -8.97
N LEU A 3 -3.19 11.66 -8.30
CA LEU A 3 -1.82 11.55 -8.82
C LEU A 3 -1.20 10.26 -8.28
N ASN A 4 -0.71 9.41 -9.18
CA ASN A 4 -0.17 8.09 -8.85
C ASN A 4 1.30 8.02 -9.24
N PHE A 5 2.19 7.72 -8.30
CA PHE A 5 3.63 7.82 -8.52
C PHE A 5 4.41 6.72 -7.80
N GLY A 6 5.60 6.41 -8.29
CA GLY A 6 6.44 5.32 -7.80
C GLY A 6 6.52 4.18 -8.80
N ILE A 7 6.78 2.97 -8.32
CA ILE A 7 7.03 1.79 -9.15
C ILE A 7 5.75 0.95 -9.27
N GLY A 8 5.29 0.80 -10.52
CA GLY A 8 4.17 -0.06 -10.90
C GLY A 8 4.61 -1.29 -11.70
N ALA A 9 3.67 -2.21 -11.90
CA ALA A 9 3.83 -3.35 -12.81
C ALA A 9 2.45 -3.86 -13.26
N GLY A 10 2.41 -4.54 -14.41
CA GLY A 10 1.21 -5.25 -14.87
C GLY A 10 0.30 -4.48 -15.85
N HIS A 11 0.66 -3.26 -16.27
CA HIS A 11 -0.06 -2.52 -17.34
C HIS A 11 0.82 -2.25 -18.54
N GLY A 12 0.90 -3.21 -19.46
CA GLY A 12 1.60 -3.07 -20.73
C GLY A 12 2.99 -3.69 -20.70
N PRO A 13 4.02 -3.00 -20.16
CA PRO A 13 5.38 -3.50 -20.20
C PRO A 13 5.55 -4.84 -19.48
N PRO A 14 6.43 -5.73 -19.99
CA PRO A 14 6.73 -7.00 -19.35
C PRO A 14 7.65 -6.86 -18.12
N LYS A 15 8.01 -5.62 -17.74
CA LYS A 15 8.90 -5.28 -16.63
C LYS A 15 8.27 -4.18 -15.77
N PRO A 16 8.71 -4.02 -14.51
CA PRO A 16 8.33 -2.88 -13.68
C PRO A 16 8.69 -1.54 -14.33
N TYR A 17 7.95 -0.48 -13.99
CA TYR A 17 8.12 0.86 -14.56
C TYR A 17 7.74 1.93 -13.54
N ASN A 18 8.27 3.15 -13.73
CA ASN A 18 7.79 4.31 -12.98
C ASN A 18 6.45 4.81 -13.53
N LEU A 19 5.47 4.99 -12.64
CA LEU A 19 4.19 5.63 -12.95
C LEU A 19 4.41 7.07 -13.42
N ARG A 20 3.71 7.47 -14.49
CA ARG A 20 3.85 8.79 -15.13
C ARG A 20 2.58 9.60 -14.95
N ASN A 21 2.71 10.90 -14.68
CA ASN A 21 1.58 11.81 -14.46
C ASN A 21 1.48 12.91 -15.52
N GLY A 22 2.11 12.72 -16.69
CA GLY A 22 2.06 13.66 -17.81
C GLY A 22 2.48 15.07 -17.38
N ASN A 23 1.59 16.04 -17.59
CA ASN A 23 1.80 17.45 -17.28
C ASN A 23 1.84 17.78 -15.78
N HIS A 24 1.67 16.79 -14.89
CA HIS A 24 1.71 16.98 -13.43
C HIS A 24 2.96 16.38 -12.78
N GLN A 25 4.02 16.13 -13.57
CA GLN A 25 5.25 15.51 -13.06
C GLN A 25 5.98 16.42 -12.06
N ASP A 26 5.98 17.73 -12.31
CA ASP A 26 6.48 18.76 -11.40
C ASP A 26 5.81 18.71 -10.02
N VAL A 27 4.49 18.54 -9.98
CA VAL A 27 3.73 18.37 -8.73
C VAL A 27 4.15 17.09 -8.01
N VAL A 28 4.33 15.99 -8.74
CA VAL A 28 4.78 14.72 -8.16
C VAL A 28 6.17 14.83 -7.56
N ASP A 29 7.08 15.56 -8.20
CA ASP A 29 8.44 15.74 -7.71
C ASP A 29 8.45 16.58 -6.43
N GLN A 30 7.65 17.65 -6.37
CA GLN A 30 7.42 18.41 -5.13
C GLN A 30 6.82 17.54 -4.00
N LEU A 31 5.87 16.66 -4.33
CA LEU A 31 5.28 15.73 -3.35
C LEU A 31 6.32 14.73 -2.81
N ARG A 32 7.26 14.26 -3.63
CA ARG A 32 8.34 13.36 -3.20
C ARG A 32 9.35 14.06 -2.29
N GLU A 33 9.65 15.32 -2.58
CA GLU A 33 10.57 16.16 -1.80
C GLU A 33 9.96 16.67 -0.48
N SER A 34 8.63 16.64 -0.36
CA SER A 34 7.93 17.05 0.85
C SER A 34 8.36 16.23 2.08
N ALA A 35 8.99 16.91 3.04
CA ALA A 35 9.35 16.31 4.33
C ALA A 35 8.13 15.77 5.09
N ALA A 36 6.96 16.41 4.94
CA ALA A 36 5.72 15.96 5.56
C ALA A 36 5.23 14.64 4.98
N LEU A 37 5.19 14.51 3.64
CA LEU A 37 4.81 13.24 3.00
C LEU A 37 5.82 12.14 3.25
N LYS A 38 7.11 12.47 3.27
CA LYS A 38 8.16 11.51 3.68
C LYS A 38 7.88 10.98 5.09
N ARG A 39 7.59 11.83 6.07
CA ARG A 39 7.24 11.39 7.43
C ARG A 39 6.00 10.50 7.47
N LEU A 40 4.94 10.87 6.75
CA LEU A 40 3.74 10.03 6.65
C LEU A 40 4.04 8.67 6.02
N ALA A 41 4.84 8.63 4.95
CA ALA A 41 5.21 7.39 4.27
C ALA A 41 6.03 6.44 5.17
N LEU A 42 6.95 7.00 5.95
CA LEU A 42 7.72 6.22 6.92
C LEU A 42 6.85 5.76 8.09
N HIS A 43 5.92 6.59 8.56
CA HIS A 43 4.95 6.20 9.57
C HIS A 43 4.03 5.06 9.08
N GLN A 44 3.58 5.10 7.82
CA GLN A 44 2.84 4.00 7.19
C GLN A 44 3.65 2.71 7.15
N SER A 45 4.93 2.81 6.79
CA SER A 45 5.83 1.64 6.73
C SER A 45 6.13 1.07 8.12
N ALA A 46 6.34 1.92 9.13
CA ALA A 46 6.54 1.51 10.51
C ALA A 46 5.27 0.86 11.10
N SER A 47 4.10 1.46 10.86
CA SER A 47 2.81 0.89 11.25
C SER A 47 2.58 -0.47 10.60
N PHE A 48 2.90 -0.60 9.30
CA PHE A 48 2.80 -1.89 8.61
C PHE A 48 3.72 -2.94 9.24
N LYS A 49 4.98 -2.59 9.54
CA LYS A 49 5.92 -3.49 10.23
C LYS A 49 5.40 -3.94 11.60
N PHE A 50 4.85 -3.01 12.39
CA PHE A 50 4.34 -3.29 13.73
C PHE A 50 3.11 -4.21 13.70
N TYR A 51 2.10 -3.86 12.91
CA TYR A 51 0.83 -4.59 12.89
C TYR A 51 0.93 -5.91 12.10
N PHE A 52 1.71 -5.95 11.02
CA PHE A 52 1.77 -7.11 10.10
C PHE A 52 3.21 -7.53 9.78
N PRO A 53 4.02 -7.94 10.78
CA PRO A 53 5.46 -8.19 10.58
C PRO A 53 5.75 -9.26 9.52
N LYS A 54 4.99 -10.37 9.50
CA LYS A 54 5.16 -11.45 8.50
C LYS A 54 4.92 -10.94 7.06
N LEU A 55 3.90 -10.10 6.87
CA LEU A 55 3.63 -9.48 5.57
C LEU A 55 4.65 -8.40 5.22
N TYR A 56 5.15 -7.65 6.20
CA TYR A 56 6.23 -6.69 5.97
C TYR A 56 7.47 -7.40 5.43
N ASP A 57 7.86 -8.53 6.03
CA ASP A 57 8.98 -9.36 5.54
C ASP A 57 8.71 -9.92 4.15
N TYR A 58 7.47 -10.34 3.89
CA TYR A 58 7.06 -10.76 2.56
C TYR A 58 7.23 -9.62 1.54
N TYR A 59 6.80 -8.40 1.86
CA TYR A 59 7.05 -7.23 1.01
C TYR A 59 8.54 -7.01 0.80
N HIS A 60 9.34 -7.01 1.87
CA HIS A 60 10.77 -6.76 1.79
C HIS A 60 11.46 -7.75 0.84
N LYS A 61 11.18 -9.05 0.98
CA LYS A 61 11.73 -10.12 0.14
C LYS A 61 11.36 -10.02 -1.34
N HIS A 62 10.29 -9.30 -1.69
CA HIS A 62 9.85 -9.17 -3.09
C HIS A 62 10.10 -7.77 -3.67
N THR A 63 10.06 -6.70 -2.89
CA THR A 63 10.19 -5.34 -3.42
C THR A 63 11.65 -4.87 -3.46
N ILE A 64 12.50 -5.30 -2.51
CA ILE A 64 13.92 -4.94 -2.51
C ILE A 64 14.67 -5.51 -3.72
N PRO A 65 14.52 -6.81 -4.08
CA PRO A 65 15.21 -7.35 -5.26
C PRO A 65 14.78 -6.67 -6.57
N VAL A 66 13.55 -6.15 -6.65
CA VAL A 66 13.13 -5.34 -7.80
C VAL A 66 13.92 -4.04 -7.87
N ARG A 67 14.11 -3.35 -6.75
CA ARG A 67 14.88 -2.09 -6.68
C ARG A 67 16.36 -2.32 -7.01
N GLU A 68 16.93 -3.42 -6.52
CA GLU A 68 18.32 -3.78 -6.79
C GLU A 68 18.55 -4.15 -8.26
N LYS A 69 17.63 -4.91 -8.85
CA LYS A 69 17.74 -5.33 -10.27
C LYS A 69 17.46 -4.19 -11.25
N HIS A 70 16.58 -3.26 -10.87
CA HIS A 70 16.11 -2.17 -11.71
C HIS A 70 16.52 -0.82 -11.13
N GLN A 71 17.83 -0.55 -11.11
CA GLN A 71 18.40 0.69 -10.56
C GLN A 71 17.98 1.94 -11.36
N GLU A 72 17.47 1.77 -12.58
CA GLU A 72 16.86 2.84 -13.37
C GLU A 72 15.52 3.34 -12.81
N LEU A 73 14.88 2.58 -11.91
CA LEU A 73 13.59 2.92 -11.34
C LEU A 73 13.72 3.82 -10.12
N VAL A 74 12.95 4.91 -10.11
CA VAL A 74 12.92 5.85 -9.00
C VAL A 74 11.91 5.39 -7.94
N ALA A 75 12.41 4.95 -6.78
CA ALA A 75 11.56 4.73 -5.60
C ALA A 75 11.10 6.07 -5.02
N ASN A 76 9.86 6.15 -4.50
CA ASN A 76 9.36 7.39 -3.91
C ASN A 76 10.17 7.80 -2.68
N TRP A 77 10.39 6.86 -1.75
CA TRP A 77 11.22 7.05 -0.56
C TRP A 77 11.94 5.73 -0.26
N ILE A 78 13.26 5.77 -0.11
CA ILE A 78 14.11 4.57 0.05
C ILE A 78 13.64 3.70 1.22
N LEU A 79 13.29 4.34 2.35
CA LEU A 79 12.88 3.66 3.58
C LEU A 79 11.40 3.25 3.61
N SER A 80 10.64 3.56 2.56
CA SER A 80 9.26 3.08 2.45
C SER A 80 9.22 1.64 1.94
N ILE A 81 8.42 0.79 2.59
CA ILE A 81 8.21 -0.60 2.16
C ILE A 81 7.31 -0.71 0.92
N PHE A 82 6.42 0.27 0.73
CA PHE A 82 5.53 0.34 -0.42
C PHE A 82 6.26 0.84 -1.67
N SER A 83 5.91 0.28 -2.83
CA SER A 83 6.50 0.65 -4.12
C SER A 83 5.85 1.86 -4.78
N ALA A 84 4.58 2.13 -4.50
CA ALA A 84 3.82 3.21 -5.12
C ALA A 84 3.01 4.01 -4.09
N ALA A 85 2.60 5.20 -4.49
CA ALA A 85 1.76 6.09 -3.72
C ALA A 85 0.74 6.80 -4.61
N ALA A 86 -0.34 7.24 -3.97
CA ALA A 86 -1.37 8.07 -4.55
C ALA A 86 -1.63 9.27 -3.64
N VAL A 87 -1.80 10.44 -4.24
CA VAL A 87 -2.40 11.59 -3.56
C VAL A 87 -3.69 11.94 -4.28
N ASN A 88 -4.81 11.88 -3.56
CA ASN A 88 -6.09 12.33 -4.07
C ASN A 88 -6.26 13.80 -3.71
N LEU A 89 -6.09 14.66 -4.72
CA LEU A 89 -6.14 16.12 -4.65
C LEU A 89 -7.52 16.65 -5.02
N GLY A 90 -7.96 17.69 -4.31
CA GLY A 90 -9.23 18.41 -4.50
C GLY A 90 -9.74 18.91 -3.15
N PRO A 91 -10.64 19.90 -3.07
CA PRO A 91 -11.18 20.27 -1.77
C PRO A 91 -12.09 19.16 -1.25
N GLU A 92 -12.99 18.57 -2.04
CA GLU A 92 -14.02 17.66 -1.51
C GLU A 92 -13.89 16.24 -2.11
N VAL A 93 -12.73 15.58 -1.93
CA VAL A 93 -12.50 14.26 -2.53
C VAL A 93 -13.40 13.19 -1.90
N ALA A 94 -14.39 12.75 -2.68
CA ALA A 94 -15.18 11.54 -2.43
C ALA A 94 -14.79 10.42 -3.40
N THR A 95 -14.78 9.16 -2.94
CA THR A 95 -14.57 7.99 -3.80
C THR A 95 -15.79 7.07 -3.76
N TYR A 96 -16.31 6.73 -4.94
CA TYR A 96 -17.28 5.65 -5.10
C TYR A 96 -16.68 4.32 -4.69
N PHE A 97 -17.55 3.35 -4.39
CA PHE A 97 -17.12 2.00 -4.05
C PHE A 97 -16.26 1.38 -5.15
N HIS A 98 -15.06 0.96 -4.79
CA HIS A 98 -14.12 0.29 -5.66
C HIS A 98 -13.28 -0.73 -4.88
N ARG A 99 -12.51 -1.53 -5.63
CA ARG A 99 -11.42 -2.33 -5.11
C ARG A 99 -10.18 -2.00 -5.90
N ASP A 100 -9.04 -1.93 -5.23
CA ASP A 100 -7.75 -1.80 -5.91
C ASP A 100 -7.26 -3.17 -6.34
N GLY A 101 -8.03 -3.87 -7.19
CA GLY A 101 -7.78 -5.28 -7.55
C GLY A 101 -6.43 -5.57 -8.23
N ARG A 102 -5.62 -4.53 -8.48
CA ARG A 102 -4.25 -4.61 -9.00
C ARG A 102 -3.19 -4.70 -7.90
N ASN A 103 -3.52 -4.33 -6.68
CA ASN A 103 -2.64 -4.44 -5.52
C ASN A 103 -2.49 -5.90 -5.08
N LEU A 104 -1.55 -6.17 -4.19
CA LEU A 104 -1.43 -7.49 -3.59
C LEU A 104 -2.72 -7.83 -2.83
N ALA A 105 -3.36 -8.96 -3.15
CA ALA A 105 -4.68 -9.32 -2.65
C ALA A 105 -4.78 -9.36 -1.11
N PHE A 106 -3.76 -9.92 -0.47
CA PHE A 106 -3.65 -10.05 0.98
C PHE A 106 -2.74 -8.97 1.59
N GLY A 107 -2.27 -8.01 0.80
CA GLY A 107 -1.42 -6.93 1.25
C GLY A 107 -2.22 -5.69 1.65
N PRO A 108 -1.83 -4.97 2.71
CA PRO A 108 -2.50 -3.73 3.05
C PRO A 108 -2.13 -2.62 2.06
N CYS A 109 -3.06 -1.69 1.87
CA CYS A 109 -2.75 -0.32 1.49
C CYS A 109 -2.84 0.54 2.74
N ALA A 110 -1.99 1.56 2.80
CA ALA A 110 -1.93 2.49 3.90
C ALA A 110 -2.55 3.81 3.47
N ILE A 111 -3.63 4.24 4.11
CA ILE A 111 -4.38 5.45 3.73
C ILE A 111 -4.34 6.43 4.90
N HIS A 112 -3.83 7.63 4.67
CA HIS A 112 -4.04 8.78 5.54
C HIS A 112 -5.17 9.64 5.00
N ALA A 113 -6.14 9.98 5.84
CA ALA A 113 -7.03 11.10 5.56
C ALA A 113 -6.37 12.41 6.02
N LEU A 114 -6.54 13.47 5.23
CA LEU A 114 -5.92 14.77 5.46
C LEU A 114 -6.93 15.88 5.13
N GLY A 115 -6.65 17.10 5.60
CA GLY A 115 -7.49 18.28 5.36
C GLY A 115 -8.20 18.76 6.62
N GLU A 116 -9.22 19.60 6.42
CA GLU A 116 -9.99 20.28 7.45
C GLU A 116 -11.48 20.00 7.21
N TYR A 117 -12.03 19.06 7.97
CA TYR A 117 -13.43 18.66 7.88
C TYR A 117 -13.93 18.05 9.19
N ASN A 118 -15.23 18.12 9.42
CA ASN A 118 -15.90 17.49 10.53
C ASN A 118 -16.13 16.01 10.24
N PHE A 119 -15.17 15.18 10.68
CA PHE A 119 -15.18 13.74 10.52
C PHE A 119 -16.34 13.00 11.21
N THR A 120 -17.16 13.69 12.01
CA THR A 120 -18.40 13.15 12.59
C THR A 120 -19.62 13.36 11.70
N LYS A 121 -19.50 14.21 10.67
CA LYS A 121 -20.58 14.58 9.74
C LYS A 121 -20.33 14.13 8.30
N GLY A 122 -19.07 13.87 7.93
CA GLY A 122 -18.72 13.45 6.58
C GLY A 122 -17.30 12.89 6.48
N GLY A 123 -16.86 12.57 5.26
CA GLY A 123 -15.54 11.99 5.01
C GLY A 123 -15.31 10.58 5.57
N HIS A 124 -16.37 9.90 6.01
CA HIS A 124 -16.31 8.56 6.62
C HIS A 124 -15.76 7.54 5.63
N LEU A 125 -14.93 6.62 6.09
CA LEU A 125 -14.51 5.46 5.32
C LEU A 125 -15.60 4.40 5.37
N VAL A 126 -15.99 3.87 4.22
CA VAL A 126 -17.02 2.83 4.14
C VAL A 126 -16.41 1.55 3.61
N LEU A 127 -16.57 0.45 4.36
CA LEU A 127 -16.10 -0.89 4.03
C LEU A 127 -17.30 -1.82 3.84
N LYS A 128 -17.51 -2.30 2.61
CA LYS A 128 -18.74 -2.99 2.22
C LYS A 128 -18.89 -4.37 2.83
N GLU A 129 -17.90 -5.24 2.66
CA GLU A 129 -17.95 -6.64 3.12
C GLU A 129 -18.00 -6.74 4.66
N PRO A 130 -17.24 -5.95 5.43
CA PRO A 130 -17.36 -5.90 6.89
C PRO A 130 -18.64 -5.20 7.38
N LYS A 131 -19.38 -4.51 6.50
CA LYS A 131 -20.54 -3.67 6.83
C LYS A 131 -20.20 -2.56 7.83
N LEU A 132 -19.06 -1.90 7.65
CA LEU A 132 -18.57 -0.85 8.54
C LEU A 132 -18.60 0.53 7.88
N ILE A 133 -19.05 1.52 8.64
CA ILE A 133 -18.88 2.94 8.36
C ILE A 133 -18.03 3.51 9.50
N ILE A 134 -16.85 4.00 9.16
CA ILE A 134 -15.83 4.41 10.11
C ILE A 134 -15.70 5.93 10.01
N GLN A 135 -15.96 6.63 11.12
CA GLN A 135 -15.52 8.01 11.27
C GLN A 135 -14.00 8.04 11.10
N PHE A 136 -13.51 8.78 10.12
CA PHE A 136 -12.12 8.75 9.74
C PHE A 136 -11.54 10.16 9.84
N PRO A 137 -10.96 10.55 11.00
CA PRO A 137 -10.47 11.90 11.23
C PRO A 137 -9.31 12.32 10.32
N PRO A 138 -9.11 13.62 10.06
CA PRO A 138 -7.86 14.13 9.51
C PRO A 138 -6.65 13.69 10.35
N GLY A 139 -5.58 13.26 9.69
CA GLY A 139 -4.36 12.74 10.31
C GLY A 139 -4.42 11.24 10.64
N CYS A 140 -5.60 10.60 10.62
CA CYS A 140 -5.70 9.18 10.91
C CYS A 140 -5.18 8.30 9.76
N LEU A 141 -4.55 7.19 10.16
CA LEU A 141 -4.09 6.12 9.29
C LEU A 141 -5.04 4.92 9.37
N ILE A 142 -5.30 4.28 8.24
CA ILE A 142 -5.80 2.91 8.19
C ILE A 142 -4.93 2.03 7.30
N LEU A 143 -4.70 0.79 7.74
CA LEU A 143 -4.12 -0.29 6.93
C LEU A 143 -5.26 -1.25 6.57
N LEU A 144 -5.58 -1.39 5.28
CA LEU A 144 -6.68 -2.27 4.84
C LEU A 144 -6.34 -3.05 3.56
N PRO A 145 -6.88 -4.27 3.37
CA PRO A 145 -6.62 -5.08 2.18
C PRO A 145 -7.47 -4.57 1.00
N SER A 146 -7.03 -3.48 0.39
CA SER A 146 -7.84 -2.69 -0.56
C SER A 146 -8.16 -3.41 -1.87
N ALA A 147 -7.42 -4.48 -2.18
CA ALA A 147 -7.67 -5.33 -3.34
C ALA A 147 -8.87 -6.28 -3.16
N THR A 148 -9.21 -6.64 -1.92
CA THR A 148 -10.25 -7.66 -1.61
C THR A 148 -11.47 -7.06 -0.92
N ILE A 149 -11.34 -5.91 -0.26
CA ILE A 149 -12.45 -5.20 0.38
C ILE A 149 -12.92 -4.05 -0.52
N THR A 150 -14.21 -4.06 -0.87
CA THR A 150 -14.84 -2.93 -1.54
C THR A 150 -14.97 -1.77 -0.56
N HIS A 151 -14.37 -0.65 -0.93
CA HIS A 151 -14.28 0.52 -0.07
C HIS A 151 -14.49 1.82 -0.84
N GLY A 152 -14.83 2.87 -0.11
CA GLY A 152 -15.06 4.22 -0.61
C GLY A 152 -15.12 5.19 0.57
N ASN A 153 -15.47 6.44 0.33
CA ASN A 153 -15.71 7.38 1.42
C ASN A 153 -16.91 8.27 1.14
N THR A 154 -17.57 8.70 2.20
CA THR A 154 -18.69 9.64 2.08
C THR A 154 -18.17 11.03 1.71
N PRO A 155 -18.97 11.86 1.04
CA PRO A 155 -18.68 13.27 0.90
C PRO A 155 -18.45 13.96 2.24
N VAL A 156 -17.72 15.06 2.21
CA VAL A 156 -17.63 16.04 3.31
C VAL A 156 -18.73 17.10 3.16
N GLN A 157 -18.92 17.96 4.14
CA GLN A 157 -19.86 19.06 4.06
C GLN A 157 -19.36 20.13 3.08
N ALA A 158 -20.29 20.95 2.56
CA ALA A 158 -19.94 22.02 1.63
C ALA A 158 -18.93 23.00 2.25
N GLY A 159 -17.84 23.28 1.53
CA GLY A 159 -16.78 24.18 1.97
C GLY A 159 -15.70 23.53 2.83
N GLU A 160 -15.86 22.26 3.19
CA GLU A 160 -14.82 21.49 3.88
C GLU A 160 -13.74 21.01 2.91
N LYS A 161 -12.57 20.67 3.45
CA LYS A 161 -11.44 20.17 2.67
C LYS A 161 -11.01 18.79 3.13
N ARG A 162 -11.05 17.82 2.22
CA ARG A 162 -10.56 16.46 2.41
C ARG A 162 -9.74 16.00 1.23
N VAL A 163 -8.49 15.64 1.53
CA VAL A 163 -7.56 14.95 0.64
C VAL A 163 -7.11 13.65 1.28
N SER A 164 -6.43 12.80 0.52
CA SER A 164 -5.83 11.58 1.10
C SER A 164 -4.48 11.28 0.49
N PHE A 165 -3.64 10.66 1.30
CA PHE A 165 -2.34 10.14 0.91
C PHE A 165 -2.32 8.64 1.15
N THR A 166 -2.12 7.88 0.08
CA THR A 166 -2.16 6.42 0.10
C THR A 166 -0.83 5.84 -0.36
N GLN A 167 -0.33 4.81 0.31
CA GLN A 167 0.74 3.97 -0.18
C GLN A 167 0.26 2.54 -0.45
N TYR A 168 0.73 1.96 -1.55
CA TYR A 168 0.28 0.66 -2.04
C TYR A 168 1.37 -0.04 -2.86
N THR A 169 1.16 -1.31 -3.21
CA THR A 169 2.09 -2.06 -4.04
C THR A 169 1.33 -3.00 -4.96
N ALA A 170 1.59 -2.90 -6.27
CA ALA A 170 0.97 -3.74 -7.28
C ALA A 170 1.33 -5.22 -7.05
N GLY A 171 0.33 -6.10 -7.05
CA GLY A 171 0.52 -7.55 -6.91
C GLY A 171 1.38 -8.16 -8.03
N ALA A 172 1.44 -7.48 -9.18
CA ALA A 172 2.28 -7.87 -10.31
C ALA A 172 3.78 -7.80 -9.99
N LEU A 173 4.23 -6.95 -9.06
CA LEU A 173 5.64 -6.89 -8.66
C LEU A 173 6.06 -8.17 -7.93
N PHE A 174 5.21 -8.69 -7.06
CA PHE A 174 5.45 -9.95 -6.36
C PHE A 174 5.53 -11.11 -7.34
N ARG A 175 4.54 -11.23 -8.23
CA ARG A 175 4.53 -12.26 -9.27
C ARG A 175 5.73 -12.14 -10.22
N TYR A 176 6.21 -10.92 -10.48
CA TYR A 176 7.40 -10.72 -11.30
C TYR A 176 8.63 -11.35 -10.64
N VAL A 177 8.80 -11.19 -9.33
CA VAL A 177 9.89 -11.83 -8.57
C VAL A 177 9.69 -13.35 -8.49
N ASP A 178 8.49 -13.82 -8.14
CA ASP A 178 8.16 -15.27 -8.08
C ASP A 178 8.49 -15.99 -9.39
N ASN A 179 8.28 -15.31 -10.51
CA ASN A 179 8.55 -15.82 -11.87
C ASN A 179 10.00 -15.59 -12.32
N ASN A 180 10.93 -15.40 -11.38
CA ASN A 180 12.35 -15.14 -11.62
C ASN A 180 12.57 -13.90 -12.53
N PHE A 181 11.98 -12.77 -12.12
CA PHE A 181 12.01 -11.48 -12.81
C PHE A 181 11.46 -11.55 -14.24
N GLY A 182 10.27 -12.12 -14.38
CA GLY A 182 9.58 -12.24 -15.65
C GLY A 182 8.06 -12.26 -15.52
N THR A 183 7.38 -12.10 -16.64
CA THR A 183 5.94 -12.32 -16.73
C THR A 183 5.61 -13.81 -16.67
N GLU A 184 4.38 -14.15 -16.33
CA GLU A 184 3.89 -15.53 -16.38
C GLU A 184 4.09 -16.16 -17.78
N ALA A 185 3.85 -15.39 -18.84
CA ALA A 185 4.09 -15.83 -20.21
C ALA A 185 5.59 -16.10 -20.48
N GLN A 186 6.49 -15.30 -19.92
CA GLN A 186 7.94 -15.56 -20.01
C GLN A 186 8.33 -16.80 -19.22
N LEU A 187 7.78 -17.01 -18.01
CA LEU A 187 8.03 -18.23 -17.23
C LEU A 187 7.59 -19.47 -17.99
N LYS A 188 6.37 -19.47 -18.56
CA LYS A 188 5.84 -20.57 -19.36
C LYS A 188 6.75 -20.95 -20.54
N ARG A 189 7.33 -19.95 -21.21
CA ARG A 189 8.29 -20.17 -22.31
C ARG A 189 9.64 -20.72 -21.82
N LYS A 190 10.11 -20.27 -20.65
CA LYS A 190 11.41 -20.66 -20.10
C LYS A 190 11.39 -22.06 -19.46
N SER A 191 10.33 -22.41 -18.74
CA SER A 191 10.23 -23.69 -18.03
C SER A 191 8.79 -24.12 -17.80
N LYS A 192 8.38 -25.20 -18.47
CA LYS A 192 7.07 -25.83 -18.27
C LYS A 192 6.89 -26.37 -16.85
N ALA A 193 7.97 -26.87 -16.24
CA ALA A 193 7.95 -27.42 -14.88
C ALA A 193 7.69 -26.31 -13.84
N LEU A 194 8.44 -25.20 -13.90
CA LEU A 194 8.23 -24.06 -13.00
C LEU A 194 6.86 -23.41 -13.22
N TYR A 195 6.40 -23.34 -14.47
CA TYR A 195 5.06 -22.85 -14.78
C TYR A 195 3.97 -23.73 -14.16
N LYS A 196 4.09 -25.06 -14.27
CA LYS A 196 3.14 -26.00 -13.66
C LYS A 196 3.09 -25.82 -12.14
N LYS A 197 4.26 -25.78 -11.47
CA LYS A 197 4.34 -25.53 -10.03
C LYS A 197 3.68 -24.19 -9.64
N MET A 198 3.96 -23.12 -10.37
CA MET A 198 3.37 -21.80 -10.11
C MET A 198 1.83 -21.82 -10.25
N LEU A 199 1.26 -22.62 -11.16
CA LEU A 199 -0.19 -22.82 -11.24
C LEU A 199 -0.74 -23.60 -10.05
N GLU A 200 -0.05 -24.65 -9.59
CA GLU A 200 -0.43 -25.40 -8.38
C GLU A 200 -0.40 -24.48 -7.15
N ASP A 201 0.64 -23.64 -7.02
CA ASP A 201 0.77 -22.66 -5.93
C ASP A 201 -0.28 -21.53 -6.00
N LYS A 202 -1.00 -21.33 -7.11
CA LYS A 202 -2.07 -20.31 -7.20
C LYS A 202 -3.30 -20.73 -6.41
N GLU A 203 -3.63 -22.03 -6.40
CA GLU A 203 -4.85 -22.55 -5.77
C GLU A 203 -4.87 -22.30 -4.25
N THR A 204 -3.70 -22.39 -3.60
CA THR A 204 -3.54 -22.22 -2.14
C THR A 204 -2.91 -20.87 -1.75
N ARG A 205 -2.67 -19.99 -2.72
CA ARG A 205 -1.99 -18.69 -2.47
C ARG A 205 -2.73 -17.82 -1.47
N TRP A 206 -4.05 -17.91 -1.44
CA TRP A 206 -4.87 -17.15 -0.50
C TRP A 206 -4.66 -17.64 0.95
N GLU A 207 -4.47 -18.94 1.17
CA GLU A 207 -4.20 -19.53 2.49
C GLU A 207 -2.87 -19.02 3.04
N MET A 208 -1.83 -19.05 2.20
CA MET A 208 -0.52 -18.47 2.51
C MET A 208 -0.63 -16.98 2.85
N GLY A 209 -1.38 -16.22 2.05
CA GLY A 209 -1.61 -14.80 2.26
C GLY A 209 -2.28 -14.51 3.61
N ILE A 210 -3.36 -15.22 3.94
CA ILE A 210 -4.11 -15.06 5.19
C ILE A 210 -3.29 -15.53 6.39
N ALA A 211 -2.50 -16.60 6.27
CA ALA A 211 -1.64 -17.09 7.36
C ALA A 211 -0.56 -16.08 7.81
N MET A 212 -0.26 -15.07 6.98
CA MET A 212 0.65 -13.98 7.35
C MET A 212 -0.06 -12.81 8.04
N TRP A 213 -1.39 -12.76 8.06
CA TRP A 213 -2.13 -11.78 8.85
C TRP A 213 -1.99 -12.08 10.34
N PRO A 214 -1.90 -11.04 11.19
CA PRO A 214 -1.90 -11.23 12.62
C PRO A 214 -3.28 -11.72 13.08
N THR A 215 -3.29 -12.57 14.09
CA THR A 215 -4.50 -12.85 14.86
C THR A 215 -4.78 -11.72 15.84
N VAL A 216 -6.03 -11.58 16.29
CA VAL A 216 -6.38 -10.62 17.36
C VAL A 216 -5.56 -10.86 18.63
N LYS A 217 -5.30 -12.13 18.97
CA LYS A 217 -4.46 -12.51 20.10
C LYS A 217 -3.04 -11.98 19.96
N GLU A 218 -2.38 -12.21 18.82
CA GLU A 218 -1.03 -11.68 18.55
C GLU A 218 -0.98 -10.14 18.61
N LEU A 219 -2.06 -9.44 18.24
CA LEU A 219 -2.14 -7.98 18.35
C LEU A 219 -2.27 -7.51 19.81
N LEU A 220 -3.12 -8.16 20.60
CA LEU A 220 -3.31 -7.84 22.01
C LEU A 220 -2.03 -8.11 22.82
N GLU A 221 -1.34 -9.22 22.55
CA GLU A 221 -0.07 -9.56 23.18
C GLU A 221 0.99 -8.49 22.91
N ARG A 222 1.11 -8.02 21.67
CA ARG A 222 2.05 -6.92 21.33
C ARG A 222 1.68 -5.60 21.98
N ALA A 223 0.39 -5.29 22.11
CA ALA A 223 -0.06 -4.05 22.74
C ALA A 223 0.21 -4.05 24.26
N ALA A 224 0.26 -5.22 24.89
CA ALA A 224 0.56 -5.38 26.31
C ALA A 224 2.07 -5.47 26.61
N ASP A 225 2.91 -5.62 25.60
CA ASP A 225 4.37 -5.73 25.76
C ASP A 225 5.01 -4.35 25.86
N GLU A 226 5.27 -3.89 27.09
CA GLU A 226 5.87 -2.58 27.37
C GLU A 226 7.31 -2.44 26.84
N SER A 227 8.03 -3.56 26.65
CA SER A 227 9.41 -3.56 26.15
C SER A 227 9.54 -3.03 24.71
N VAL A 228 8.44 -3.08 23.94
CA VAL A 228 8.37 -2.56 22.57
C VAL A 228 8.50 -1.03 22.54
N PHE A 229 8.09 -0.34 23.62
CA PHE A 229 8.14 1.13 23.70
C PHE A 229 9.44 1.64 24.31
N GLU A 230 10.15 0.83 25.11
CA GLU A 230 11.43 1.20 25.73
C GLU A 230 12.58 1.25 24.72
N SER A 231 12.56 0.40 23.68
CA SER A 231 13.59 0.36 22.64
C SER A 231 13.61 1.58 21.69
N ALA A 232 12.62 2.47 21.78
CA ALA A 232 12.54 3.71 20.99
C ALA A 232 13.06 4.96 21.73
N GLY A 233 13.39 4.85 23.03
CA GLY A 233 13.69 5.99 23.91
C GLY A 233 15.17 6.27 24.19
N SER A 234 16.12 5.47 23.69
CA SER A 234 17.55 5.61 24.02
C SER A 234 18.39 6.26 22.90
N GLY A 235 17.81 7.15 22.11
CA GLY A 235 18.56 8.03 21.20
C GLY A 235 18.75 9.38 21.88
N ASP A 236 19.98 9.65 22.32
CA ASP A 236 20.39 10.78 23.16
C ASP A 236 19.87 12.16 22.73
N ALA A 237 19.57 12.96 23.76
CA ALA A 237 19.30 14.39 23.73
C ALA A 237 20.55 15.23 23.37
#